data_AF-A0AAI9MSS5-F1
#
_entry.id   AF-A0AAI9MSS5-F1
#
_cell.length_a   1.000
_cell.length_b   1.000
_cell.length_c   1.000
_cell.angle_alpha   90.00
_cell.angle_beta   90.00
_cell.angle_gamma   90.00
#
_symmetry.space_group_name_H-M   'P 1'
#
loop_
_entity.id
_entity.type
_entity.pdbx_description
1 polymer ?
#
loop_
_entity_poly.entity_id
_entity_poly.type
_entity_poly.pdbx_seq_one_letter_code
_entity_poly.pdbx_strand_id
1 'polypeptide(L)'
;MKFFKMTKTVSRLQETSKVLSLSNLCTGFIAIGLLFLLYGKNEKIIIVPPNLQTTGWIDENEGSTAYMQSWASYIATLLGNTNPSSVNFVKSSLAPFLSPNSYQRIMLSIDDAISQINRDRVSLSFTPTRISTDPKAKGVYFVEGSQEVKSVTGRTTTKTVHYIVTVYIRGYKPVIEDIQLKNGDAYLPTYEQEANGGVLPDDSQSKEIIEGSRIND
;
A
#
# COMPACT_ATOMS: atom_id res chain seq x y z
N MET A 1 -21.86 34.69 -71.58
CA MET A 1 -22.53 34.03 -70.41
C MET A 1 -21.81 32.78 -69.88
N LYS A 2 -20.97 32.06 -70.65
CA LYS A 2 -20.23 30.86 -70.17
C LYS A 2 -19.06 31.15 -69.19
N PHE A 3 -18.31 32.24 -69.41
CA PHE A 3 -17.16 32.62 -68.55
C PHE A 3 -17.54 32.87 -67.07
N PHE A 4 -18.69 33.50 -66.82
CA PHE A 4 -19.18 33.76 -65.47
C PHE A 4 -19.63 32.49 -64.72
N LYS A 5 -20.00 31.43 -65.45
CA LYS A 5 -20.27 30.11 -64.85
C LYS A 5 -18.96 29.41 -64.47
N MET A 6 -17.92 29.52 -65.29
CA MET A 6 -16.62 28.91 -65.00
C MET A 6 -15.92 29.55 -63.79
N THR A 7 -15.98 30.88 -63.64
CA THR A 7 -15.39 31.56 -62.47
C THR A 7 -16.09 31.18 -61.16
N LYS A 8 -17.43 31.01 -61.19
CA LYS A 8 -18.20 30.50 -60.04
C LYS A 8 -17.89 29.04 -59.70
N THR A 9 -17.60 28.20 -60.70
CA THR A 9 -17.19 26.81 -60.46
C THR A 9 -15.79 26.75 -59.85
N VAL A 10 -14.86 27.57 -60.34
CA VAL A 10 -13.48 27.65 -59.81
C VAL A 10 -13.47 28.17 -58.36
N SER A 11 -14.26 29.20 -58.04
CA SER A 11 -14.35 29.70 -56.67
C SER A 11 -14.96 28.68 -55.70
N ARG A 12 -15.98 27.93 -56.13
CA ARG A 12 -16.57 26.84 -55.33
C ARG A 12 -15.58 25.70 -55.07
N LEU A 13 -14.73 25.35 -56.05
CA LEU A 13 -13.67 24.36 -55.87
C LEU A 13 -12.59 24.82 -54.89
N GLN A 14 -12.28 26.12 -54.86
CA GLN A 14 -11.35 26.69 -53.88
C GLN A 14 -11.96 26.72 -52.48
N GLU A 15 -13.26 27.01 -52.34
CA GLU A 15 -13.96 26.94 -51.05
C GLU A 15 -14.04 25.51 -50.52
N THR A 16 -14.38 24.51 -51.36
CA THR A 16 -14.41 23.10 -50.92
C THR A 16 -13.02 22.59 -50.55
N SER A 17 -11.97 23.01 -51.26
CA SER A 17 -10.58 22.67 -50.92
C SER A 17 -10.15 23.26 -49.57
N LYS A 18 -10.56 24.50 -49.26
CA LYS A 18 -10.32 25.13 -47.95
C LYS A 18 -11.09 24.45 -46.83
N VAL A 19 -12.36 24.09 -47.06
CA VAL A 19 -13.18 23.36 -46.09
C VAL A 19 -12.60 21.96 -45.82
N LEU A 20 -12.13 21.26 -46.86
CA LEU A 20 -11.48 19.95 -46.71
C LEU A 20 -10.15 20.07 -45.95
N SER A 21 -9.33 21.07 -46.28
CA SER A 21 -8.08 21.33 -45.56
C SER A 21 -8.32 21.72 -44.10
N LEU A 22 -9.39 22.46 -43.80
CA LEU A 22 -9.77 22.85 -42.44
C LEU A 22 -10.28 21.65 -41.64
N SER A 23 -11.09 20.79 -42.26
CA SER A 23 -11.54 19.54 -41.65
C SER A 23 -10.37 18.64 -41.27
N ASN A 24 -9.40 18.46 -42.18
CA ASN A 24 -8.21 17.65 -41.93
C ASN A 24 -7.36 18.21 -40.78
N LEU A 25 -7.26 19.55 -40.70
CA LEU A 25 -6.56 20.23 -39.62
C LEU A 25 -7.24 19.97 -38.26
N CYS A 26 -8.56 20.10 -38.19
CA CYS A 26 -9.35 19.81 -36.99
C CYS A 26 -9.20 18.35 -36.54
N THR A 27 -9.26 17.39 -37.47
CA THR A 27 -9.05 15.97 -37.14
C THR A 27 -7.62 15.72 -36.64
N GLY A 28 -6.62 16.39 -37.22
CA GLY A 28 -5.23 16.32 -36.76
C GLY A 28 -5.06 16.83 -35.33
N PHE A 29 -5.67 17.97 -34.98
CA PHE A 29 -5.64 18.49 -33.62
C PHE A 29 -6.32 17.58 -32.60
N ILE A 30 -7.46 16.98 -32.96
CA ILE A 30 -8.15 16.01 -32.10
C ILE A 30 -7.28 14.76 -31.89
N ALA A 31 -6.65 14.25 -32.95
CA ALA A 31 -5.76 13.09 -32.86
C ALA A 31 -4.54 13.36 -31.97
N ILE A 32 -3.93 14.54 -32.08
CA ILE A 32 -2.82 14.97 -31.21
C ILE A 32 -3.29 15.09 -29.76
N GLY A 33 -4.46 15.69 -29.51
CA GLY A 33 -5.04 15.79 -28.17
C GLY A 33 -5.31 14.42 -27.55
N LEU A 34 -5.82 13.47 -28.33
CA LEU A 34 -5.99 12.07 -27.91
C LEU A 34 -4.63 11.42 -27.62
N LEU A 35 -3.61 11.66 -28.45
CA LEU A 35 -2.26 11.14 -28.22
C LEU A 35 -1.66 11.65 -26.90
N PHE A 36 -1.84 12.95 -26.58
CA PHE A 36 -1.43 13.53 -25.31
C PHE A 36 -2.19 12.93 -24.12
N LEU A 37 -3.48 12.66 -24.25
CA LEU A 37 -4.28 11.97 -23.23
C LEU A 37 -3.84 10.51 -23.02
N LEU A 38 -3.38 9.84 -24.08
CA LEU A 38 -2.87 8.46 -24.01
C LEU A 38 -1.43 8.40 -23.47
N TYR A 39 -0.60 9.42 -23.71
CA TYR A 39 0.78 9.48 -23.23
C TYR A 39 0.90 9.48 -21.70
N GLY A 40 -0.16 9.87 -20.98
CA GLY A 40 -0.23 9.82 -19.51
C GLY A 40 -0.88 8.55 -18.96
N LYS A 41 -1.29 7.58 -19.79
CA LYS A 41 -1.83 6.31 -19.33
C LYS A 41 -0.68 5.35 -19.04
N ASN A 42 -0.23 5.37 -17.79
CA ASN A 42 0.70 4.38 -17.29
C ASN A 42 0.10 2.97 -17.43
N GLU A 43 0.96 2.03 -17.80
CA GLU A 43 0.63 0.63 -18.02
C GLU A 43 0.29 -0.03 -16.67
N LYS A 44 -1.01 -0.22 -16.38
CA LYS A 44 -1.48 -0.85 -15.14
C LYS A 44 -1.36 -2.36 -15.28
N ILE A 45 -0.46 -2.97 -14.52
CA ILE A 45 -0.33 -4.43 -14.49
C ILE A 45 -1.43 -4.98 -13.57
N ILE A 46 -2.33 -5.80 -14.12
CA ILE A 46 -3.36 -6.50 -13.33
C ILE A 46 -2.73 -7.72 -12.69
N ILE A 47 -2.70 -7.76 -11.36
CA ILE A 47 -2.22 -8.90 -10.58
C ILE A 47 -3.41 -9.44 -9.81
N VAL A 48 -3.61 -10.75 -9.86
CA VAL A 48 -4.57 -11.45 -8.98
C VAL A 48 -3.76 -12.10 -7.86
N PRO A 49 -3.75 -11.54 -6.64
CA PRO A 49 -3.07 -12.16 -5.53
C PRO A 49 -3.82 -13.44 -5.13
N PRO A 50 -3.13 -14.56 -4.83
CA PRO A 50 -3.79 -15.70 -4.20
C PRO A 50 -4.37 -15.26 -2.84
N ASN A 51 -5.64 -15.61 -2.60
CA ASN A 51 -6.46 -15.30 -1.41
C ASN A 51 -7.26 -13.99 -1.38
N LEU A 52 -7.38 -13.24 -2.49
CA LEU A 52 -8.32 -12.12 -2.59
C LEU A 52 -9.30 -12.28 -3.74
N GLN A 53 -10.59 -12.07 -3.45
CA GLN A 53 -11.67 -12.11 -4.44
C GLN A 53 -11.67 -10.90 -5.40
N THR A 54 -10.75 -9.95 -5.20
CA THR A 54 -10.69 -8.68 -5.93
C THR A 54 -9.41 -8.56 -6.76
N THR A 55 -9.56 -8.13 -8.02
CA THR A 55 -8.44 -7.85 -8.92
C THR A 55 -7.60 -6.68 -8.40
N GLY A 56 -6.29 -6.87 -8.30
CA GLY A 56 -5.33 -5.83 -7.96
C GLY A 56 -4.73 -5.19 -9.20
N TRP A 57 -4.31 -3.94 -9.11
CA TRP A 57 -3.46 -3.31 -10.14
C TRP A 57 -2.27 -2.62 -9.47
N ILE A 58 -1.16 -2.56 -10.19
CA ILE A 58 0.04 -1.83 -9.80
C ILE A 58 0.49 -0.90 -10.93
N ASP A 59 0.96 0.28 -10.54
CA ASP A 59 1.61 1.29 -11.35
C ASP A 59 2.99 1.60 -10.73
N GLU A 60 3.79 2.47 -11.34
CA GLU A 60 5.15 2.77 -10.90
C GLU A 60 5.22 3.24 -9.44
N ASN A 61 4.25 4.07 -9.01
CA ASN A 61 4.26 4.75 -7.71
C ASN A 61 2.99 4.49 -6.88
N GLU A 62 2.01 3.76 -7.42
CA GLU A 62 0.75 3.48 -6.75
C GLU A 62 0.28 2.06 -7.03
N GLY A 63 -0.55 1.54 -6.14
CA GLY A 63 -1.20 0.26 -6.31
C GLY A 63 -2.64 0.36 -5.85
N SER A 64 -3.48 -0.55 -6.33
CA SER A 64 -4.87 -0.61 -5.87
C SER A 64 -4.93 -0.87 -4.37
N THR A 65 -6.00 -0.40 -3.71
CA THR A 65 -6.21 -0.64 -2.29
C THR A 65 -6.16 -2.13 -1.95
N ALA A 66 -6.77 -2.98 -2.78
CA ALA A 66 -6.74 -4.43 -2.60
C ALA A 66 -5.30 -4.99 -2.66
N TYR A 67 -4.49 -4.53 -3.61
CA TYR A 67 -3.08 -4.94 -3.73
C TYR A 67 -2.27 -4.53 -2.49
N MET A 68 -2.42 -3.29 -2.04
CA MET A 68 -1.69 -2.80 -0.87
C MET A 68 -2.14 -3.47 0.43
N GLN A 69 -3.45 -3.73 0.59
CA GLN A 69 -3.98 -4.52 1.70
C GLN A 69 -3.46 -5.97 1.68
N SER A 70 -3.31 -6.56 0.49
CA SER A 70 -2.67 -7.89 0.33
C SER A 70 -1.26 -7.88 0.89
N TRP A 71 -0.48 -6.86 0.54
CA TRP A 71 0.90 -6.70 0.99
C TRP A 71 1.00 -6.49 2.49
N ALA A 72 0.15 -5.62 3.06
CA ALA A 72 0.09 -5.43 4.51
C ALA A 72 -0.25 -6.73 5.23
N SER A 73 -1.25 -7.48 4.74
CA SER A 73 -1.62 -8.79 5.29
C SER A 73 -0.48 -9.79 5.18
N TYR A 74 0.19 -9.85 4.04
CA TYR A 74 1.33 -10.74 3.82
C TYR A 74 2.46 -10.45 4.81
N ILE A 75 2.82 -9.18 5.00
CA ILE A 75 3.87 -8.75 5.94
C ILE A 75 3.47 -9.10 7.38
N ALA A 76 2.24 -8.82 7.78
CA ALA A 76 1.73 -9.14 9.12
C ALA A 76 1.71 -10.65 9.38
N THR A 77 1.23 -11.45 8.42
CA THR A 77 1.25 -12.92 8.50
C THR A 77 2.68 -13.46 8.53
N LEU A 78 3.60 -12.90 7.73
CA LEU A 78 5.00 -13.33 7.69
C LEU A 78 5.71 -13.08 9.04
N LEU A 79 5.46 -11.93 9.67
CA LEU A 79 6.04 -11.59 10.97
C LEU A 79 5.36 -12.32 12.13
N GLY A 80 4.04 -12.45 12.08
CA GLY A 80 3.24 -13.05 13.16
C GLY A 80 3.23 -14.58 13.17
N ASN A 81 3.71 -15.24 12.11
CA ASN A 81 3.82 -16.71 12.04
C ASN A 81 5.29 -17.12 12.00
N THR A 82 5.90 -17.20 13.18
CA THR A 82 7.34 -17.47 13.28
C THR A 82 7.70 -18.25 14.53
N ASN A 83 8.82 -18.95 14.49
CA ASN A 83 9.36 -19.74 15.59
C ASN A 83 10.90 -19.75 15.50
N PRO A 84 11.62 -20.31 16.48
CA PRO A 84 13.09 -20.26 16.50
C PRO A 84 13.77 -20.81 15.24
N SER A 85 13.15 -21.74 14.50
CA SER A 85 13.72 -22.28 13.26
C SER A 85 13.44 -21.44 12.02
N SER A 86 12.34 -20.67 12.00
CA SER A 86 11.94 -19.86 10.83
C SER A 86 12.28 -18.37 10.95
N VAL A 87 12.57 -17.87 12.14
CA VAL A 87 12.66 -16.42 12.38
C VAL A 87 13.79 -15.73 11.60
N ASN A 88 14.92 -16.41 11.37
CA ASN A 88 16.01 -15.88 10.54
C ASN A 88 15.61 -15.80 9.06
N PHE A 89 14.84 -16.77 8.57
CA PHE A 89 14.33 -16.76 7.21
C PHE A 89 13.32 -15.62 7.00
N VAL A 90 12.46 -15.37 7.99
CA VAL A 90 11.52 -14.23 7.99
C VAL A 90 12.30 -12.90 7.88
N LYS A 91 13.35 -12.72 8.67
CA LYS A 91 14.21 -11.52 8.61
C LYS A 91 14.83 -11.33 7.21
N SER A 92 15.45 -12.35 6.65
CA SER A 92 16.09 -12.26 5.33
C SER A 92 15.08 -12.04 4.20
N SER A 93 13.85 -12.53 4.36
CA SER A 93 12.78 -12.36 3.37
C SER A 93 12.22 -10.94 3.37
N LEU A 94 12.20 -10.27 4.52
CA LEU A 94 11.68 -8.91 4.65
C LEU A 94 12.69 -7.83 4.22
N ALA A 95 13.99 -8.08 4.47
CA ALA A 95 15.06 -7.10 4.25
C ALA A 95 15.06 -6.42 2.86
N PRO A 96 14.80 -7.13 1.73
CA PRO A 96 14.78 -6.50 0.39
C PRO A 96 13.66 -5.46 0.18
N PHE A 97 12.61 -5.51 1.00
CA PHE A 97 11.46 -4.62 0.89
C PHE A 97 11.58 -3.38 1.78
N LEU A 98 12.57 -3.31 2.66
CA LEU A 98 12.73 -2.17 3.56
C LEU A 98 13.27 -0.94 2.84
N SER A 99 12.75 0.23 3.21
CA SER A 99 13.31 1.50 2.75
C SER A 99 14.73 1.70 3.31
N PRO A 100 15.66 2.32 2.55
CA PRO A 100 17.00 2.61 3.06
C PRO A 100 17.00 3.44 4.35
N ASN A 101 16.03 4.36 4.49
CA ASN A 101 15.94 5.27 5.63
C ASN A 101 15.50 4.58 6.92
N SER A 102 14.66 3.54 6.82
CA SER A 102 14.14 2.80 7.98
C SER A 102 14.77 1.44 8.19
N TYR A 103 15.61 0.98 7.24
CA TYR A 103 16.26 -0.32 7.25
C TYR A 103 16.88 -0.66 8.62
N GLN A 104 17.76 0.20 9.12
CA GLN A 104 18.48 -0.04 10.38
C GLN A 104 17.52 -0.15 11.56
N ARG A 105 16.55 0.77 11.64
CA ARG A 105 15.60 0.84 12.76
C ARG A 105 14.71 -0.41 12.81
N ILE A 106 14.18 -0.83 11.65
CA ILE A 106 13.32 -2.01 11.52
C ILE A 106 14.13 -3.29 11.76
N MET A 107 15.33 -3.41 11.20
CA MET A 107 16.18 -4.58 11.41
C MET A 107 16.55 -4.78 12.88
N LEU A 108 16.86 -3.70 13.61
CA LEU A 108 17.11 -3.75 15.05
C LEU A 108 15.87 -4.24 15.82
N SER A 109 14.68 -3.71 15.51
CA SER A 109 13.43 -4.15 16.14
C SER A 109 13.14 -5.63 15.87
N ILE A 110 13.43 -6.11 14.66
CA ILE A 110 13.29 -7.52 14.30
C ILE A 110 14.32 -8.38 15.04
N ASP A 111 15.56 -7.92 15.19
CA ASP A 111 16.60 -8.63 15.95
C ASP A 111 16.26 -8.76 17.44
N ASP A 112 15.66 -7.73 18.03
CA ASP A 112 15.15 -7.79 19.39
C ASP A 112 14.01 -8.81 19.52
N ALA A 113 13.08 -8.83 18.56
CA ALA A 113 11.99 -9.81 18.52
C ALA A 113 12.51 -11.24 18.32
N ILE A 114 13.48 -11.45 17.41
CA ILE A 114 14.18 -12.73 17.21
C ILE A 114 14.79 -13.21 18.52
N SER A 115 15.50 -12.31 19.20
CA SER A 115 16.18 -12.63 20.45
C SER A 115 15.18 -13.04 21.52
N GLN A 116 14.02 -12.38 21.61
CA GLN A 116 12.94 -12.79 22.50
C GLN A 116 12.38 -14.18 22.15
N ILE A 117 12.02 -14.41 20.89
CA ILE A 117 11.50 -15.71 20.42
C ILE A 117 12.47 -16.85 20.74
N ASN A 118 13.76 -16.64 20.52
CA ASN A 118 14.80 -17.63 20.78
C ASN A 118 15.02 -17.89 22.28
N ARG A 119 15.02 -16.83 23.10
CA ARG A 119 15.18 -16.96 24.56
C ARG A 119 13.98 -17.67 25.19
N ASP A 120 12.77 -17.26 24.82
CA ASP A 120 11.53 -17.77 25.41
C ASP A 120 11.11 -19.12 24.79
N ARG A 121 11.75 -19.49 23.67
CA ARG A 121 11.47 -20.69 22.86
C ARG A 121 9.99 -20.81 22.53
N VAL A 122 9.39 -19.70 22.11
CA VAL A 122 7.98 -19.64 21.75
C VAL A 122 7.77 -19.74 20.25
N SER A 123 6.64 -20.31 19.85
CA SER A 123 6.13 -20.23 18.49
C SER A 123 4.97 -19.23 18.46
N LEU A 124 5.00 -18.33 17.48
CA LEU A 124 3.96 -17.36 17.21
C LEU A 124 3.12 -17.83 16.02
N SER A 125 1.81 -17.71 16.14
CA SER A 125 0.87 -17.88 15.03
C SER A 125 -0.06 -16.67 15.00
N PHE A 126 -0.26 -16.06 13.84
CA PHE A 126 -1.11 -14.90 13.68
C PHE A 126 -2.15 -15.14 12.60
N THR A 127 -3.42 -14.92 12.96
CA THR A 127 -4.57 -15.04 12.06
C THR A 127 -5.18 -13.65 11.86
N PRO A 128 -5.03 -13.03 10.68
CA PRO A 128 -5.64 -11.74 10.40
C PRO A 128 -7.17 -11.87 10.36
N THR A 129 -7.86 -10.96 11.02
CA THR A 129 -9.34 -10.90 11.08
C THR A 129 -9.89 -9.72 10.30
N ARG A 130 -9.15 -8.60 10.28
CA ARG A 130 -9.58 -7.36 9.63
C ARG A 130 -8.38 -6.55 9.16
N ILE A 131 -8.54 -5.90 8.00
CA ILE A 131 -7.57 -4.93 7.49
C ILE A 131 -8.28 -3.61 7.32
N SER A 132 -7.74 -2.57 7.92
CA SER A 132 -8.22 -1.20 7.78
C SER A 132 -7.10 -0.26 7.33
N THR A 133 -7.48 0.87 6.76
CA THR A 133 -6.57 1.92 6.31
C THR A 133 -7.22 3.25 6.59
N ASP A 134 -6.42 4.25 6.95
CA ASP A 134 -6.91 5.59 7.24
C ASP A 134 -6.89 6.43 5.95
N PRO A 135 -8.03 7.01 5.52
CA PRO A 135 -8.09 7.92 4.37
C PRO A 135 -7.12 9.11 4.46
N LYS A 136 -6.80 9.57 5.67
CA LYS A 136 -5.89 10.69 5.92
C LYS A 136 -4.41 10.25 5.96
N ALA A 137 -4.13 8.98 6.24
CA ALA A 137 -2.77 8.43 6.29
C ALA A 137 -2.54 7.42 5.15
N LYS A 138 -2.30 7.95 3.94
CA LYS A 138 -2.01 7.13 2.76
C LYS A 138 -0.80 6.22 3.01
N GLY A 139 -0.93 4.94 2.65
CA GLY A 139 0.13 3.94 2.78
C GLY A 139 0.21 3.27 4.15
N VAL A 140 -0.62 3.68 5.12
CA VAL A 140 -0.69 3.07 6.44
C VAL A 140 -1.84 2.08 6.49
N TYR A 141 -1.52 0.83 6.84
CA TYR A 141 -2.46 -0.27 6.92
C TYR A 141 -2.40 -0.90 8.30
N PHE A 142 -3.58 -1.13 8.88
CA PHE A 142 -3.76 -1.75 10.18
C PHE A 142 -4.31 -3.16 9.95
N VAL A 143 -3.51 -4.18 10.27
CA VAL A 143 -3.89 -5.58 10.15
C VAL A 143 -4.16 -6.12 11.54
N GLU A 144 -5.44 -6.19 11.89
CA GLU A 144 -5.94 -6.73 13.15
C GLU A 144 -6.04 -8.25 13.06
N GLY A 145 -5.81 -8.92 14.19
CA GLY A 145 -5.96 -10.37 14.25
C GLY A 145 -5.71 -10.96 15.62
N SER A 146 -5.87 -12.28 15.68
CA SER A 146 -5.57 -13.07 16.86
C SER A 146 -4.16 -13.64 16.75
N GLN A 147 -3.33 -13.39 17.76
CA GLN A 147 -2.00 -13.96 17.89
C GLN A 147 -1.96 -14.99 19.00
N GLU A 148 -1.55 -16.21 18.66
CA GLU A 148 -1.27 -17.28 19.60
C GLU A 148 0.22 -17.38 19.86
N VAL A 149 0.58 -17.48 21.13
CA VAL A 149 1.95 -17.70 21.59
C VAL A 149 2.00 -19.05 22.28
N LYS A 150 2.72 -19.99 21.69
CA LYS A 150 2.89 -21.35 22.20
C LYS A 150 4.29 -21.53 22.79
N SER A 151 4.38 -21.83 24.07
CA SER A 151 5.65 -22.15 24.76
C SER A 151 6.06 -23.61 24.54
N VAL A 152 7.34 -23.92 24.76
CA VAL A 152 7.87 -25.31 24.84
C VAL A 152 7.13 -26.18 25.86
N THR A 153 6.53 -25.58 26.89
CA THR A 153 5.74 -26.29 27.91
C THR A 153 4.34 -26.69 27.43
N GLY A 154 3.96 -26.31 26.20
CA GLY A 154 2.63 -26.56 25.63
C GLY A 154 1.57 -25.55 26.06
N ARG A 155 1.91 -24.58 26.92
CA ARG A 155 1.02 -23.46 27.26
C ARG A 155 0.83 -22.57 26.03
N THR A 156 -0.42 -22.29 25.71
CA THR A 156 -0.82 -21.36 24.65
C THR A 156 -1.50 -20.15 25.28
N THR A 157 -1.10 -18.94 24.86
CA THR A 157 -1.80 -17.71 25.21
C THR A 157 -2.24 -17.02 23.93
N THR A 158 -3.50 -16.62 23.87
CA THR A 158 -4.09 -15.91 22.74
C THR A 158 -4.29 -14.45 23.10
N LYS A 159 -3.91 -13.54 22.21
CA LYS A 159 -4.09 -12.10 22.38
C LYS A 159 -4.57 -11.48 21.06
N THR A 160 -5.45 -10.50 21.16
CA THR A 160 -5.76 -9.62 20.02
C THR A 160 -4.62 -8.63 19.85
N VAL A 161 -4.11 -8.53 18.63
CA VAL A 161 -3.04 -7.60 18.26
C VAL A 161 -3.34 -6.98 16.90
N HIS A 162 -2.69 -5.87 16.60
CA HIS A 162 -2.69 -5.30 15.26
C HIS A 162 -1.28 -4.90 14.82
N TYR A 163 -0.98 -5.19 13.55
CA TYR A 163 0.22 -4.73 12.87
C TYR A 163 -0.08 -3.42 12.15
N ILE A 164 0.73 -2.40 12.38
CA ILE A 164 0.72 -1.16 11.62
C ILE A 164 1.83 -1.26 10.58
N VAL A 165 1.46 -1.33 9.31
CA VAL A 165 2.40 -1.47 8.20
C VAL A 165 2.31 -0.21 7.34
N THR A 166 3.42 0.52 7.24
CA THR A 166 3.55 1.66 6.34
C THR A 166 4.30 1.21 5.09
N VAL A 167 3.59 1.12 3.96
CA VAL A 167 4.12 0.57 2.71
C VAL A 167 3.64 1.39 1.51
N TYR A 168 4.56 1.63 0.57
CA TYR A 168 4.33 2.37 -0.67
C TYR A 168 4.83 1.58 -1.88
N ILE A 169 4.35 1.91 -3.07
CA ILE A 169 4.94 1.40 -4.32
C ILE A 169 6.00 2.39 -4.80
N ARG A 170 7.18 1.88 -5.16
CA ARG A 170 8.25 2.66 -5.80
C ARG A 170 8.93 1.83 -6.87
N GLY A 171 8.76 2.19 -8.14
CA GLY A 171 9.29 1.43 -9.26
C GLY A 171 8.70 0.02 -9.32
N TYR A 172 7.36 -0.08 -9.25
CA TYR A 172 6.62 -1.36 -9.33
C TYR A 172 6.92 -2.39 -8.23
N LYS A 173 7.57 -1.98 -7.14
CA LYS A 173 7.81 -2.83 -5.96
C LYS A 173 7.25 -2.19 -4.69
N PRO A 174 6.76 -2.99 -3.73
CA PRO A 174 6.45 -2.50 -2.40
C PRO A 174 7.74 -2.13 -1.66
N VAL A 175 7.69 -1.01 -0.96
CA VAL A 175 8.74 -0.50 -0.10
C VAL A 175 8.13 -0.18 1.25
N ILE A 176 8.63 -0.85 2.28
CA ILE A 176 8.18 -0.74 3.65
C ILE A 176 8.98 0.36 4.33
N GLU A 177 8.27 1.38 4.82
CA GLU A 177 8.87 2.47 5.58
C GLU A 177 8.81 2.24 7.07
N ASP A 178 7.79 1.56 7.58
CA ASP A 178 7.66 1.30 9.01
C ASP A 178 6.81 0.06 9.28
N ILE A 179 7.09 -0.60 10.40
CA ILE A 179 6.30 -1.73 10.92
C ILE A 179 6.25 -1.63 12.43
N GLN A 180 5.04 -1.68 12.99
CA GLN A 180 4.82 -1.72 14.43
C GLN A 180 3.83 -2.82 14.79
N LEU A 181 4.02 -3.43 15.96
CA LEU A 181 3.07 -4.37 16.56
C LEU A 181 2.49 -3.72 17.82
N LYS A 182 1.16 -3.71 17.94
CA LYS A 182 0.46 -3.20 19.12
C LYS A 182 -0.56 -4.21 19.61
N ASN A 183 -0.83 -4.19 20.91
CA ASN A 183 -1.87 -5.01 21.53
C ASN A 183 -3.24 -4.34 21.40
N GLY A 184 -4.30 -5.15 21.33
CA GLY A 184 -5.67 -4.69 21.21
C GLY A 184 -6.09 -4.39 19.77
N ASP A 185 -7.28 -3.82 19.63
CA ASP A 185 -7.86 -3.45 18.34
C ASP A 185 -7.11 -2.26 17.72
N ALA A 186 -7.18 -2.13 16.39
CA ALA A 186 -6.56 -0.99 15.73
C ALA A 186 -7.35 0.29 15.99
N TYR A 187 -6.63 1.35 16.37
CA TYR A 187 -7.18 2.70 16.53
C TYR A 187 -6.79 3.54 15.32
N LEU A 188 -7.76 3.96 14.50
CA LEU A 188 -7.48 4.84 13.36
C LEU A 188 -7.45 6.30 13.82
N PRO A 189 -6.36 7.06 13.57
CA PRO A 189 -6.24 8.47 13.96
C PRO A 189 -7.39 9.36 13.46
N THR A 190 -7.98 9.06 12.30
CA THR A 190 -9.15 9.80 11.79
C THR A 190 -10.37 9.70 12.72
N TYR A 191 -10.62 8.55 13.35
CA TYR A 191 -11.75 8.41 14.29
C TYR A 191 -11.54 9.25 15.55
N GLU A 192 -10.29 9.45 15.96
CA GLU A 192 -9.95 10.30 17.09
C GLU A 192 -10.12 11.79 16.77
N GLN A 193 -9.76 12.24 15.56
CA GLN A 193 -10.03 13.62 15.14
C GLN A 193 -11.53 13.92 15.06
N GLU A 194 -12.36 12.94 14.68
CA GLU A 194 -13.81 13.12 14.66
C GLU A 194 -14.42 13.05 16.07
N ALA A 195 -13.88 12.21 16.96
CA ALA A 195 -14.33 12.11 18.35
C ALA A 195 -13.86 13.28 19.24
N ASN A 196 -12.66 13.82 19.00
CA ASN A 196 -12.04 14.92 19.75
C ASN A 196 -12.15 16.28 19.04
N GLY A 197 -13.06 16.43 18.07
CA GLY A 197 -13.33 17.72 17.41
C GLY A 197 -12.13 18.33 16.66
N GLY A 198 -11.17 17.51 16.22
CA GLY A 198 -10.02 17.91 15.40
C GLY A 198 -8.72 18.19 16.16
N VAL A 199 -8.66 17.93 17.46
CA VAL A 199 -7.43 18.09 18.25
C VAL A 199 -6.65 16.76 18.28
N LEU A 200 -5.46 16.76 17.69
CA LEU A 200 -4.49 15.65 17.80
C LEU A 200 -4.04 15.51 19.27
N PRO A 201 -3.99 14.29 19.85
CA PRO A 201 -3.42 14.09 21.17
C PRO A 201 -1.95 14.51 21.19
N ASP A 202 -1.55 15.16 22.27
CA ASP A 202 -0.18 15.56 22.53
C ASP A 202 0.76 14.33 22.56
N ASP A 203 1.82 14.37 21.76
CA ASP A 203 2.86 13.32 21.58
C ASP A 203 3.69 13.05 22.87
N SER A 204 3.24 13.60 23.99
CA SER A 204 3.71 13.32 25.34
C SER A 204 3.09 12.05 25.93
N GLN A 205 1.89 11.63 25.48
CA GLN A 205 1.19 10.43 25.97
C GLN A 205 1.55 9.15 25.17
N SER A 206 2.07 9.29 23.94
CA SER A 206 2.57 8.20 23.10
C SER A 206 3.93 7.64 23.58
N LYS A 207 4.63 8.37 24.46
CA LYS A 207 5.95 8.00 24.98
C LYS A 207 5.96 7.13 26.24
N GLU A 208 4.79 6.81 26.82
CA GLU A 208 4.71 6.10 28.10
C GLU A 208 4.41 4.59 27.99
N ILE A 209 4.41 4.00 26.79
CA ILE A 209 4.12 2.56 26.61
C ILE A 209 5.38 1.75 26.23
N ILE A 210 6.54 2.12 26.80
CA ILE A 210 7.69 1.22 26.92
C ILE A 210 7.91 0.92 28.42
N GLU A 211 6.85 0.59 29.16
CA GLU A 211 7.00 0.13 30.56
C GLU A 211 5.93 -0.91 30.97
N GLY A 212 5.28 -1.56 29.99
CA GLY A 212 4.17 -2.49 30.25
C GLY A 212 4.48 -3.99 30.08
N SER A 213 5.71 -4.37 29.72
CA SER A 213 6.09 -5.79 29.53
C SER A 213 7.04 -6.30 30.62
N ARG A 214 6.88 -5.81 31.86
CA ARG A 214 7.34 -6.55 33.03
C ARG A 214 6.25 -7.60 33.30
N ILE A 215 6.51 -8.83 32.86
CA ILE A 215 5.79 -10.00 33.36
C ILE A 215 5.99 -9.96 34.89
N ASN A 216 4.89 -9.90 35.63
CA ASN A 216 4.93 -10.00 37.08
C ASN A 216 5.63 -11.31 37.49
N ASP A 217 6.58 -11.21 38.43
CA ASP A 217 7.04 -12.32 39.26
C ASP A 217 5.90 -12.87 40.13
#